data_AF-A0A419DDN9-F1
#
_entry.id   AF-A0A419DDN9-F1
#
_cell.length_a   1.000
_cell.length_b   1.000
_cell.length_c   1.000
_cell.angle_alpha   90.00
_cell.angle_beta   90.00
_cell.angle_gamma   90.00
#
_symmetry.space_group_name_H-M   'P 1'
#
loop_
_entity.id
_entity.type
_entity.pdbx_description
1 polymer ?
#
loop_
_entity_poly.entity_id
_entity_poly.type
_entity_poly.pdbx_seq_one_letter_code
_entity_poly.pdbx_strand_id
1 'polypeptide(L)'
;MPEEIKKVRHPIDEMFADFGFYKDPKMLKVEFWGLIDTKSANAAGIEKYLELLSYIQYAWQKVLKYEKYFAVFYTSDQSIENFEALYHHIHAYLQDMDTLKNKIEVFFGALKNDLKKSASNKEDVIAFIDAGIKKTYEVFDGILKYRHPHVHSGMRFMDGDLLKAETAHFAIEMFSNPTFDALLNQEYKPELIAKFEKEKKESFEVARARWVGMAHNNNEQTSGYLDSLLEAVRPSLYQFLNIKSVKEAIEEAKNKRE
;
A
#
# COMPACT_ATOMS: atom_id res chain seq x y z
N MET A 1 -19.44 -14.82 -27.33
CA MET A 1 -19.72 -14.09 -26.07
C MET A 1 -18.38 -13.90 -25.38
N PRO A 2 -17.95 -12.68 -25.04
CA PRO A 2 -16.78 -12.53 -24.19
C PRO A 2 -17.14 -13.12 -22.82
N GLU A 3 -16.33 -14.03 -22.31
CA GLU A 3 -16.41 -14.45 -20.91
C GLU A 3 -16.27 -13.20 -20.06
N GLU A 4 -17.32 -12.86 -19.30
CA GLU A 4 -17.21 -11.89 -18.22
C GLU A 4 -16.13 -12.41 -17.28
N ILE A 5 -14.94 -11.79 -17.34
CA ILE A 5 -13.93 -11.95 -16.30
C ILE A 5 -14.60 -11.45 -15.02
N LYS A 6 -15.14 -12.38 -14.21
CA LYS A 6 -15.61 -12.09 -12.86
C LYS A 6 -14.41 -11.53 -12.12
N LYS A 7 -14.34 -10.21 -12.01
CA LYS A 7 -13.38 -9.54 -11.15
C LYS A 7 -13.63 -10.07 -9.73
N VAL A 8 -12.75 -10.94 -9.26
CA VAL A 8 -12.74 -11.39 -7.87
C VAL A 8 -12.58 -10.11 -7.05
N ARG A 9 -13.59 -9.81 -6.22
CA ARG A 9 -13.55 -8.64 -5.36
C ARG A 9 -12.62 -8.95 -4.20
N HIS A 10 -11.77 -7.99 -3.85
CA HIS A 10 -10.90 -8.12 -2.69
C HIS A 10 -11.78 -8.17 -1.41
N PRO A 11 -11.45 -9.00 -0.40
CA PRO A 11 -12.19 -9.15 0.85
C PRO A 11 -12.53 -7.82 1.53
N ILE A 12 -11.62 -6.85 1.45
CA ILE A 12 -11.85 -5.50 1.99
C ILE A 12 -13.10 -4.83 1.41
N ASP A 13 -13.34 -4.99 0.10
CA ASP A 13 -14.48 -4.37 -0.57
C ASP A 13 -15.78 -5.13 -0.22
N GLU A 14 -15.69 -6.45 -0.05
CA GLU A 14 -16.82 -7.29 0.38
C GLU A 14 -17.25 -6.93 1.81
N MET A 15 -16.29 -6.88 2.74
CA MET A 15 -16.54 -6.54 4.13
C MET A 15 -17.05 -5.10 4.28
N PHE A 16 -16.47 -4.16 3.52
CA PHE A 16 -16.95 -2.78 3.50
C PHE A 16 -18.39 -2.67 3.00
N ALA A 17 -18.74 -3.42 1.94
CA ALA A 17 -20.10 -3.47 1.42
C ALA A 17 -21.07 -4.10 2.43
N ASP A 18 -20.72 -5.25 3.03
CA ASP A 18 -21.53 -5.89 4.06
C ASP A 18 -21.82 -4.92 5.22
N PHE A 19 -20.80 -4.25 5.74
CA PHE A 19 -20.97 -3.27 6.83
C PHE A 19 -21.82 -2.08 6.41
N GLY A 20 -21.64 -1.59 5.17
CA GLY A 20 -22.48 -0.56 4.58
C GLY A 20 -23.96 -0.96 4.51
N PHE A 21 -24.26 -2.18 4.08
CA PHE A 21 -25.64 -2.69 4.01
C PHE A 21 -26.27 -2.88 5.38
N TYR A 22 -25.51 -3.31 6.39
CA TYR A 22 -26.02 -3.38 7.76
C TYR A 22 -26.24 -1.99 8.39
N LYS A 23 -25.46 -0.97 7.98
CA LYS A 23 -25.65 0.43 8.40
C LYS A 23 -26.85 1.09 7.70
N ASP A 24 -27.01 0.84 6.40
CA ASP A 24 -28.13 1.35 5.59
C ASP A 24 -28.67 0.25 4.65
N PRO A 25 -29.65 -0.55 5.11
CA PRO A 25 -30.29 -1.59 4.31
C PRO A 25 -30.89 -1.10 3.00
N LYS A 26 -31.22 0.19 2.90
CA LYS A 26 -31.83 0.78 1.69
C LYS A 26 -30.88 0.79 0.51
N MET A 27 -29.57 0.61 0.75
CA MET A 27 -28.59 0.41 -0.31
C MET A 27 -28.77 -0.93 -1.05
N LEU A 28 -29.47 -1.90 -0.46
CA LEU A 28 -29.89 -3.13 -1.14
C LEU A 28 -31.15 -2.92 -1.97
N LYS A 29 -31.40 -3.82 -2.92
CA LYS A 29 -32.72 -3.91 -3.56
C LYS A 29 -33.79 -4.23 -2.51
N VAL A 30 -34.98 -3.66 -2.69
CA VAL A 30 -36.12 -3.77 -1.76
C VAL A 30 -36.43 -5.23 -1.39
N GLU A 31 -36.35 -6.13 -2.37
CA GLU A 31 -36.58 -7.57 -2.18
C GLU A 31 -35.58 -8.28 -1.24
N PHE A 32 -34.44 -7.65 -0.94
CA PHE A 32 -33.39 -8.17 -0.06
C PHE A 32 -33.35 -7.49 1.31
N TRP A 33 -34.14 -6.44 1.55
CA TRP A 33 -34.11 -5.70 2.82
C TRP A 33 -34.41 -6.59 4.03
N GLY A 34 -35.33 -7.55 3.87
CA GLY A 34 -35.70 -8.48 4.93
C GLY A 34 -34.71 -9.63 5.17
N LEU A 35 -33.62 -9.74 4.38
CA LEU A 35 -32.64 -10.81 4.52
C LEU A 35 -31.55 -10.53 5.56
N ILE A 36 -31.39 -9.25 5.93
CA ILE A 36 -30.41 -8.81 6.92
C ILE A 36 -31.12 -8.40 8.21
N ASP A 37 -30.67 -8.95 9.34
CA ASP A 37 -31.17 -8.54 10.65
C ASP A 37 -30.31 -7.41 11.21
N THR A 38 -30.74 -6.17 10.98
CA THR A 38 -30.04 -5.00 11.53
C THR A 38 -30.35 -4.74 13.00
N LYS A 39 -31.38 -5.37 13.58
CA LYS A 39 -31.79 -5.12 14.97
C LYS A 39 -30.88 -5.82 15.96
N SER A 40 -30.44 -7.03 15.63
CA SER A 40 -29.52 -7.79 16.48
C SER A 40 -28.05 -7.46 16.22
N ALA A 41 -27.75 -6.77 15.12
CA ALA A 41 -26.39 -6.39 14.75
C ALA A 41 -25.76 -5.38 15.74
N ASN A 42 -24.46 -5.51 15.98
CA ASN A 42 -23.68 -4.58 16.79
C ASN A 42 -23.38 -3.30 16.00
N ALA A 43 -24.34 -2.37 15.95
CA ALA A 43 -24.24 -1.14 15.17
C ALA A 43 -22.99 -0.30 15.48
N ALA A 44 -22.64 -0.16 16.77
CA ALA A 44 -21.44 0.59 17.19
C ALA A 44 -20.15 -0.09 16.71
N GLY A 45 -20.10 -1.42 16.78
CA GLY A 45 -18.99 -2.20 16.20
C GLY A 45 -18.90 -2.01 14.69
N ILE A 46 -20.02 -2.11 13.97
CA ILE A 46 -20.05 -1.94 12.51
C ILE A 46 -19.49 -0.58 12.11
N GLU A 47 -19.91 0.50 12.77
CA GLU A 47 -19.42 1.85 12.47
C GLU A 47 -17.91 1.97 12.70
N LYS A 48 -17.41 1.47 13.84
CA LYS A 48 -15.99 1.45 14.17
C LYS A 48 -15.17 0.68 13.13
N TYR A 49 -15.59 -0.54 12.76
CA TYR A 49 -14.82 -1.36 11.82
C TYR A 49 -14.95 -0.90 10.37
N LEU A 50 -16.06 -0.27 10.00
CA LEU A 50 -16.19 0.41 8.71
C LEU A 50 -15.16 1.54 8.58
N GLU A 51 -14.98 2.33 9.63
CA GLU A 51 -13.96 3.39 9.68
C GLU A 51 -12.54 2.79 9.57
N LEU A 52 -12.22 1.77 10.36
CA LEU A 52 -10.91 1.12 10.33
C LEU A 52 -10.57 0.50 8.96
N LEU A 53 -11.54 -0.20 8.34
CA LEU A 53 -11.37 -0.75 7.00
C LEU A 53 -11.20 0.36 5.96
N SER A 54 -11.90 1.49 6.09
CA SER A 54 -11.73 2.64 5.18
C SER A 54 -10.30 3.19 5.21
N TYR A 55 -9.68 3.27 6.40
CA TYR A 55 -8.29 3.72 6.52
C TYR A 55 -7.30 2.73 5.91
N ILE A 56 -7.53 1.43 6.07
CA ILE A 56 -6.70 0.41 5.42
C ILE A 56 -6.88 0.49 3.91
N GLN A 57 -8.12 0.54 3.42
CA GLN A 57 -8.43 0.60 1.99
C GLN A 57 -7.79 1.81 1.33
N TYR A 58 -7.90 2.99 1.96
CA TYR A 58 -7.26 4.21 1.45
C TYR A 58 -5.73 4.08 1.40
N ALA A 59 -5.10 3.60 2.47
CA ALA A 59 -3.65 3.42 2.52
C ALA A 59 -3.17 2.39 1.48
N TRP A 60 -3.88 1.26 1.36
CA TRP A 60 -3.59 0.21 0.38
C TRP A 60 -3.71 0.72 -1.06
N GLN A 61 -4.83 1.37 -1.41
CA GLN A 61 -5.02 1.97 -2.73
C GLN A 61 -3.99 3.04 -3.07
N LYS A 62 -3.45 3.75 -2.07
CA LYS A 62 -2.37 4.72 -2.28
C LYS A 62 -1.06 4.02 -2.64
N VAL A 63 -0.70 2.97 -1.90
CA VAL A 63 0.49 2.15 -2.17
C VAL A 63 0.46 1.55 -3.58
N LEU A 64 -0.70 1.02 -4.01
CA LEU A 64 -0.85 0.41 -5.35
C LEU A 64 -0.53 1.36 -6.52
N LYS A 65 -0.63 2.68 -6.32
CA LYS A 65 -0.37 3.66 -7.38
C LYS A 65 1.12 3.87 -7.67
N TYR A 66 2.01 3.47 -6.77
CA TYR A 66 3.43 3.81 -6.89
C TYR A 66 4.14 3.11 -8.05
N GLU A 67 3.69 1.92 -8.47
CA GLU A 67 4.19 1.30 -9.70
C GLU A 67 4.02 2.27 -10.89
N LYS A 68 2.85 2.88 -11.00
CA LYS A 68 2.58 3.91 -12.01
C LYS A 68 3.39 5.17 -11.77
N TYR A 69 3.48 5.67 -10.53
CA TYR A 69 4.24 6.89 -10.24
C TYR A 69 5.72 6.75 -10.60
N PHE A 70 6.35 5.64 -10.22
CA PHE A 70 7.73 5.32 -10.64
C PHE A 70 7.84 5.14 -12.15
N ALA A 71 6.79 4.70 -12.84
CA ALA A 71 6.82 4.50 -14.28
C ALA A 71 6.64 5.80 -15.08
N VAL A 72 5.82 6.77 -14.66
CA VAL A 72 5.40 7.85 -15.56
C VAL A 72 5.60 9.28 -15.06
N PHE A 73 5.95 9.48 -13.78
CA PHE A 73 5.91 10.81 -13.17
C PHE A 73 7.26 11.56 -13.26
N TYR A 74 7.70 11.85 -14.49
CA TYR A 74 8.92 12.61 -14.78
C TYR A 74 8.61 13.73 -15.78
N THR A 75 8.79 14.97 -15.36
CA THR A 75 8.40 16.14 -16.15
C THR A 75 9.52 16.55 -17.10
N SER A 76 9.15 17.18 -18.22
CA SER A 76 10.10 17.76 -19.17
C SER A 76 10.43 19.22 -18.87
N ASP A 77 9.80 19.82 -17.87
CA ASP A 77 9.85 21.25 -17.55
C ASP A 77 11.05 21.67 -16.66
N GLN A 78 11.99 20.74 -16.41
CA GLN A 78 13.28 20.97 -15.74
C GLN A 78 13.23 21.61 -14.34
N SER A 79 12.06 21.73 -13.69
CA SER A 79 12.00 22.33 -12.35
C SER A 79 12.71 21.47 -11.28
N ILE A 80 12.77 20.16 -11.51
CA ILE A 80 13.41 19.17 -10.63
C ILE A 80 14.08 18.12 -11.53
N GLU A 81 15.31 17.71 -11.20
CA GLU A 81 15.99 16.64 -11.94
C GLU A 81 15.28 15.29 -11.74
N ASN A 82 15.22 14.46 -12.79
CA ASN A 82 14.48 13.20 -12.75
C ASN A 82 14.93 12.25 -11.62
N PHE A 83 16.23 12.20 -11.31
CA PHE A 83 16.75 11.37 -10.23
C PHE A 83 16.29 11.88 -8.85
N GLU A 84 16.18 13.19 -8.66
CA GLU A 84 15.65 13.81 -7.45
C GLU A 84 14.15 13.57 -7.32
N ALA A 85 13.40 13.69 -8.42
CA ALA A 85 11.99 13.34 -8.45
C ALA A 85 11.77 11.86 -8.07
N LEU A 86 12.55 10.92 -8.64
CA LEU A 86 12.46 9.50 -8.28
C LEU A 86 12.78 9.28 -6.79
N TYR A 87 13.82 9.94 -6.27
CA TYR A 87 14.15 9.89 -4.85
C TYR A 87 12.94 10.31 -3.97
N HIS A 88 12.28 11.42 -4.29
CA HIS A 88 11.08 11.85 -3.57
C HIS A 88 9.92 10.84 -3.63
N HIS A 89 9.67 10.25 -4.80
CA HIS A 89 8.66 9.20 -4.93
C HIS A 89 8.98 7.98 -4.06
N ILE A 90 10.26 7.59 -3.95
CA ILE A 90 10.67 6.45 -3.13
C ILE A 90 10.43 6.74 -1.64
N HIS A 91 10.76 7.94 -1.17
CA HIS A 91 10.47 8.33 0.22
C HIS A 91 8.99 8.29 0.54
N ALA A 92 8.18 8.89 -0.34
CA ALA A 92 6.73 8.91 -0.17
C ALA A 92 6.15 7.48 -0.20
N TYR A 93 6.64 6.62 -1.08
CA TYR A 93 6.26 5.21 -1.16
C TYR A 93 6.55 4.45 0.13
N LEU A 94 7.77 4.56 0.65
CA LEU A 94 8.16 3.88 1.89
C LEU A 94 7.39 4.40 3.11
N GLN A 95 7.07 5.70 3.13
CA GLN A 95 6.20 6.29 4.16
C GLN A 95 4.76 5.77 4.07
N ASP A 96 4.22 5.63 2.86
CA ASP A 96 2.87 5.10 2.66
C ASP A 96 2.78 3.60 2.99
N MET A 97 3.85 2.84 2.73
CA MET A 97 3.99 1.46 3.19
C MET A 97 3.97 1.34 4.72
N ASP A 98 4.74 2.17 5.42
CA ASP A 98 4.73 2.22 6.89
C ASP A 98 3.36 2.66 7.42
N THR A 99 2.68 3.56 6.72
CA THR A 99 1.31 3.97 7.05
C THR A 99 0.34 2.80 6.92
N LEU A 100 0.39 2.03 5.83
CA LEU A 100 -0.46 0.85 5.64
C LEU A 100 -0.22 -0.19 6.75
N LYS A 101 1.05 -0.48 7.05
CA LYS A 101 1.46 -1.35 8.18
C LYS A 101 0.78 -0.91 9.48
N ASN A 102 0.93 0.36 9.84
CA ASN A 102 0.36 0.93 11.06
C ASN A 102 -1.19 0.84 11.09
N LYS A 103 -1.87 1.02 9.95
CA LYS A 103 -3.33 0.87 9.89
C LYS A 103 -3.77 -0.58 10.13
N ILE A 104 -3.05 -1.56 9.60
CA ILE A 104 -3.30 -2.99 9.84
C ILE A 104 -3.08 -3.32 11.33
N GLU A 105 -2.00 -2.81 11.94
CA GLU A 105 -1.73 -3.01 13.37
C GLU A 105 -2.82 -2.43 14.26
N VAL A 106 -3.30 -1.21 13.96
CA VAL A 106 -4.41 -0.59 14.70
C VAL A 106 -5.70 -1.42 14.56
N PHE A 107 -5.99 -1.94 13.37
CA PHE A 107 -7.13 -2.83 13.15
C PHE A 107 -7.02 -4.10 14.00
N PHE A 108 -5.86 -4.75 14.03
CA PHE A 108 -5.64 -5.92 14.89
C PHE A 108 -5.74 -5.59 16.37
N GLY A 109 -5.18 -4.46 16.81
CA GLY A 109 -5.29 -4.01 18.19
C GLY A 109 -6.75 -3.79 18.61
N ALA A 110 -7.55 -3.20 17.73
CA ALA A 110 -8.98 -3.03 17.94
C ALA A 110 -9.72 -4.37 18.02
N LEU A 111 -9.46 -5.26 17.05
CA LEU A 111 -10.01 -6.62 17.02
C LEU A 111 -9.66 -7.43 18.27
N LYS A 112 -8.41 -7.37 18.70
CA LYS A 112 -7.94 -8.05 19.91
C LYS A 112 -8.71 -7.59 21.14
N ASN A 113 -8.87 -6.28 21.30
CA ASN A 113 -9.54 -5.72 22.47
C ASN A 113 -11.04 -6.05 22.51
N ASP A 114 -11.67 -6.14 21.35
CA ASP A 114 -13.10 -6.42 21.27
C ASP A 114 -13.40 -7.91 21.38
N LEU A 115 -12.69 -8.77 20.65
CA LEU A 115 -12.88 -10.22 20.73
C LEU A 115 -12.52 -10.77 22.12
N LYS A 116 -11.55 -10.20 22.83
CA LYS A 116 -11.26 -10.55 24.23
C LYS A 116 -12.46 -10.41 25.18
N LYS A 117 -13.40 -9.51 24.86
CA LYS A 117 -14.57 -9.24 25.72
C LYS A 117 -15.68 -10.27 25.48
N SER A 118 -15.80 -10.80 24.25
CA SER A 118 -16.92 -11.61 23.81
C SER A 118 -16.58 -13.09 23.56
N ALA A 119 -15.32 -13.41 23.24
CA ALA A 119 -14.92 -14.77 22.89
C ALA A 119 -14.81 -15.66 24.13
N SER A 120 -15.25 -16.91 24.01
CA SER A 120 -15.07 -17.95 25.02
C SER A 120 -13.63 -18.49 25.05
N ASN A 121 -12.91 -18.42 23.92
CA ASN A 121 -11.52 -18.88 23.73
C ASN A 121 -10.55 -17.70 23.62
N LYS A 122 -10.47 -16.87 24.67
CA LYS A 122 -9.74 -15.59 24.64
C LYS A 122 -8.26 -15.76 24.31
N GLU A 123 -7.62 -16.78 24.87
CA GLU A 123 -6.20 -17.07 24.69
C GLU A 123 -5.85 -17.40 23.24
N ASP A 124 -6.67 -18.22 22.57
CA ASP A 124 -6.47 -18.60 21.18
C ASP A 124 -6.63 -17.39 20.24
N VAL A 125 -7.65 -16.56 20.49
CA VAL A 125 -7.89 -15.33 19.72
C VAL A 125 -6.72 -14.35 19.89
N ILE A 126 -6.19 -14.22 21.11
CA ILE A 126 -5.01 -13.39 21.38
C ILE A 126 -3.80 -13.90 20.60
N ALA A 127 -3.52 -15.20 20.69
CA ALA A 127 -2.38 -15.80 20.03
C ALA A 127 -2.47 -15.66 18.50
N PHE A 128 -3.66 -15.87 17.93
CA PHE A 128 -3.92 -15.68 16.50
C PHE A 128 -3.66 -14.23 16.06
N ILE A 129 -4.16 -13.24 16.81
CA ILE A 129 -3.96 -11.83 16.45
C ILE A 129 -2.50 -11.41 16.64
N ASP A 130 -1.83 -11.87 17.69
CA ASP A 130 -0.40 -11.57 17.91
C ASP A 130 0.48 -12.18 16.81
N ALA A 131 0.15 -13.38 16.34
CA ALA A 131 0.77 -13.97 15.17
C ALA A 131 0.50 -13.14 13.90
N GLY A 132 -0.73 -12.63 13.73
CA GLY A 132 -1.12 -11.71 12.66
C GLY A 132 -0.28 -10.43 12.64
N ILE A 133 -0.16 -9.76 13.79
CA ILE A 133 0.67 -8.56 13.97
C ILE A 133 2.13 -8.87 13.64
N LYS A 134 2.69 -9.94 14.22
CA LYS A 134 4.08 -10.34 13.92
C LYS A 134 4.27 -10.57 12.42
N LYS A 135 3.31 -11.20 11.75
CA LYS A 135 3.36 -11.39 10.30
C LYS A 135 3.30 -10.09 9.52
N THR A 136 2.54 -9.09 10.01
CA THR A 136 2.54 -7.73 9.45
C THR A 136 3.95 -7.15 9.47
N TYR A 137 4.66 -7.23 10.60
CA TYR A 137 6.05 -6.80 10.68
C TYR A 137 6.95 -7.55 9.69
N GLU A 138 6.89 -8.89 9.64
CA GLU A 138 7.70 -9.68 8.72
C GLU A 138 7.52 -9.28 7.24
N VAL A 139 6.27 -9.05 6.82
CA VAL A 139 5.94 -8.66 5.44
C VAL A 139 6.46 -7.25 5.13
N PHE A 140 6.18 -6.29 6.02
CA PHE A 140 6.47 -4.88 5.75
C PHE A 140 7.92 -4.50 6.05
N ASP A 141 8.59 -5.08 7.05
CA ASP A 141 9.99 -4.78 7.36
C ASP A 141 10.92 -5.24 6.23
N GLY A 142 10.57 -6.31 5.52
CA GLY A 142 11.27 -6.72 4.30
C GLY A 142 11.24 -5.66 3.19
N ILE A 143 10.20 -4.82 3.16
CA ILE A 143 10.00 -3.70 2.23
C ILE A 143 10.63 -2.42 2.78
N LEU A 144 10.47 -2.18 4.08
CA LEU A 144 10.97 -1.00 4.77
C LEU A 144 12.47 -1.07 5.07
N LYS A 145 13.16 -2.20 4.84
CA LYS A 145 14.63 -2.29 4.97
C LYS A 145 15.39 -1.26 4.12
N TYR A 146 14.76 -0.77 3.05
CA TYR A 146 15.33 0.30 2.21
C TYR A 146 15.10 1.69 2.81
N ARG A 147 14.16 1.84 3.75
CA ARG A 147 14.01 3.03 4.58
C ARG A 147 15.12 2.99 5.63
N HIS A 148 16.22 3.70 5.38
CA HIS A 148 17.16 4.03 6.44
C HIS A 148 16.38 4.64 7.62
N PRO A 149 16.70 4.37 8.90
CA PRO A 149 16.03 5.01 10.03
C PRO A 149 16.01 6.52 9.81
N HIS A 150 14.82 7.02 9.46
CA HIS A 150 14.54 8.44 9.29
C HIS A 150 14.57 9.07 10.68
N VAL A 151 15.78 9.40 11.14
CA VAL A 151 16.00 10.12 12.39
C VAL A 151 17.01 11.23 12.08
N HIS A 152 16.49 12.34 11.55
CA HIS A 152 17.03 13.71 11.63
C HIS A 152 18.50 14.00 11.25
N SER A 153 19.28 13.08 10.67
CA SER A 153 20.74 13.23 10.53
C SER A 153 21.26 13.68 9.16
N GLY A 154 20.39 14.05 8.22
CA GLY A 154 20.82 14.54 6.89
C GLY A 154 21.43 13.46 5.99
N MET A 155 21.43 12.18 6.39
CA MET A 155 21.82 11.07 5.52
C MET A 155 20.71 10.79 4.49
N ARG A 156 21.01 11.08 3.23
CA ARG A 156 20.13 10.78 2.09
C ARG A 156 20.06 9.26 1.87
N PHE A 157 18.89 8.80 1.44
CA PHE A 157 18.59 7.41 1.10
C PHE A 157 19.54 6.90 0.02
N MET A 158 20.14 5.73 0.25
CA MET A 158 21.23 5.19 -0.57
C MET A 158 20.72 4.15 -1.58
N ASP A 159 19.99 4.58 -2.61
CA ASP A 159 19.97 3.83 -3.86
C ASP A 159 21.26 4.17 -4.62
N GLY A 160 22.13 3.18 -4.79
CA GLY A 160 23.46 3.38 -5.37
C GLY A 160 23.45 3.93 -6.80
N ASP A 161 22.39 3.70 -7.57
CA ASP A 161 22.29 4.23 -8.93
C ASP A 161 21.72 5.65 -8.93
N LEU A 162 20.86 6.01 -7.97
CA LEU A 162 20.51 7.42 -7.77
C LEU A 162 21.71 8.24 -7.29
N LEU A 163 22.55 7.70 -6.41
CA LEU A 163 23.78 8.36 -5.97
C LEU A 163 24.76 8.57 -7.13
N LYS A 164 24.89 7.59 -8.04
CA LYS A 164 25.69 7.76 -9.27
C LYS A 164 25.10 8.85 -10.17
N ALA A 165 23.78 8.86 -10.35
CA ALA A 165 23.12 9.89 -11.16
C ALA A 165 23.33 11.30 -10.58
N GLU A 166 23.22 11.45 -9.26
CA GLU A 166 23.50 12.69 -8.54
C GLU A 166 24.97 13.11 -8.65
N THR A 167 25.91 12.16 -8.49
CA THR A 167 27.35 12.42 -8.63
C THR A 167 27.71 12.86 -10.04
N ALA A 168 27.14 12.20 -11.06
CA ALA A 168 27.31 12.56 -12.46
C ALA A 168 26.72 13.96 -12.75
N HIS A 169 25.56 14.28 -12.18
CA HIS A 169 24.98 15.63 -12.26
C HIS A 169 25.91 16.70 -11.67
N PHE A 170 26.41 16.47 -10.46
CA PHE A 170 27.36 17.39 -9.81
C PHE A 170 28.64 17.59 -10.63
N ALA A 171 29.16 16.53 -11.25
CA ALA A 171 30.31 16.62 -12.15
C ALA A 171 30.03 17.53 -13.36
N ILE A 172 28.85 17.42 -13.98
CA ILE A 172 28.43 18.28 -15.10
C ILE A 172 28.35 19.75 -14.65
N GLU A 173 27.74 20.03 -13.49
CA GLU A 173 27.67 21.38 -12.93
C GLU A 173 29.06 21.96 -12.66
N MET A 174 29.97 21.16 -12.09
CA MET A 174 31.35 21.53 -11.82
C MET A 174 32.09 21.90 -13.12
N PHE A 175 31.95 21.11 -14.19
CA PHE A 175 32.56 21.43 -15.49
C PHE A 175 31.92 22.64 -16.18
N SER A 176 30.71 23.02 -15.78
CA SER A 176 30.01 24.20 -16.28
C SER A 176 30.34 25.46 -15.47
N ASN A 177 31.14 25.35 -14.40
CA ASN A 177 31.53 26.48 -13.56
C ASN A 177 32.67 27.32 -14.19
N PRO A 178 32.53 28.65 -14.28
CA PRO A 178 33.54 29.53 -14.87
C PRO A 178 34.94 29.44 -14.23
N THR A 179 35.02 29.13 -12.93
CA THR A 179 36.29 28.97 -12.22
C THR A 179 37.03 27.70 -12.64
N PHE A 180 36.29 26.61 -12.88
CA PHE A 180 36.87 25.36 -13.38
C PHE A 180 37.14 25.43 -14.89
N ASP A 181 36.42 26.28 -15.61
CA ASP A 181 36.57 26.44 -17.06
C ASP A 181 38.00 26.84 -17.46
N ALA A 182 38.63 27.73 -16.69
CA ALA A 182 40.02 28.15 -16.92
C ALA A 182 41.08 27.05 -16.61
N LEU A 183 40.70 26.01 -15.88
CA LEU A 183 41.59 24.93 -15.42
C LEU A 183 41.47 23.63 -16.22
N LEU A 184 40.46 23.53 -17.08
CA LEU A 184 40.15 22.32 -17.84
C LEU A 184 40.70 22.37 -19.27
N ASN A 185 41.05 21.21 -19.79
CA ASN A 185 41.34 21.05 -21.21
C ASN A 185 40.04 21.24 -22.00
N GLN A 186 39.94 22.36 -22.71
CA GLN A 186 38.75 22.77 -23.47
C GLN A 186 38.42 21.81 -24.62
N GLU A 187 39.40 21.09 -25.18
CA GLU A 187 39.16 20.07 -26.21
C GLU A 187 38.55 18.79 -25.63
N TYR A 188 38.90 18.44 -24.38
CA TYR A 188 38.45 17.22 -23.71
C TYR A 188 37.17 17.43 -22.87
N LYS A 189 36.84 18.68 -22.54
CA LYS A 189 35.66 19.06 -21.76
C LYS A 189 34.34 18.54 -22.37
N PRO A 190 34.07 18.65 -23.68
CA PRO A 190 32.85 18.12 -24.28
C PRO A 190 32.70 16.60 -24.09
N GLU A 191 33.81 15.85 -24.18
CA GLU A 191 33.80 14.39 -23.99
C GLU A 191 33.47 14.00 -22.55
N LEU A 192 34.00 14.74 -21.57
CA LEU A 192 33.68 14.54 -20.15
C LEU A 192 32.22 14.83 -19.85
N ILE A 193 31.68 15.95 -20.35
CA ILE A 193 30.26 16.29 -20.17
C ILE A 193 29.38 15.19 -20.77
N ALA A 194 29.65 14.78 -22.01
CA ALA A 194 28.88 13.71 -22.67
C ALA A 194 28.95 12.39 -21.92
N LYS A 195 30.11 12.04 -21.34
CA LYS A 195 30.27 10.86 -20.49
C LYS A 195 29.35 10.92 -19.26
N PHE A 196 29.37 12.02 -18.51
CA PHE A 196 28.57 12.15 -17.29
C PHE A 196 27.08 12.32 -17.58
N GLU A 197 26.69 12.95 -18.69
CA GLU A 197 25.29 12.97 -19.12
C GLU A 197 24.75 11.56 -19.39
N LYS A 198 25.55 10.74 -20.07
CA LYS A 198 25.22 9.33 -20.31
C LYS A 198 25.10 8.57 -19.00
N GLU A 199 26.08 8.71 -18.10
CA GLU A 199 26.08 8.04 -16.79
C GLU A 199 24.88 8.44 -15.93
N LYS A 200 24.53 9.74 -15.92
CA LYS A 200 23.33 10.26 -15.22
C LYS A 200 22.07 9.58 -15.73
N LYS A 201 21.89 9.53 -17.06
CA LYS A 201 20.70 8.96 -17.70
C LYS A 201 20.60 7.45 -17.48
N GLU A 202 21.68 6.71 -17.72
CA GLU A 202 21.70 5.25 -17.55
C GLU A 202 21.42 4.85 -16.10
N SER A 203 22.06 5.53 -15.14
CA SER A 203 21.86 5.24 -13.71
C SER A 203 20.43 5.52 -13.27
N PHE A 204 19.84 6.63 -13.74
CA PHE A 204 18.43 6.93 -13.49
C PHE A 204 17.49 5.85 -14.03
N GLU A 205 17.65 5.41 -15.29
CA GLU A 205 16.75 4.41 -15.88
C GLU A 205 16.88 3.04 -15.18
N VAL A 206 18.08 2.66 -14.77
CA VAL A 206 18.30 1.44 -13.97
C VAL A 206 17.59 1.52 -12.62
N ALA A 207 17.74 2.64 -11.90
CA ALA A 207 17.05 2.85 -10.63
C ALA A 207 15.52 2.82 -10.82
N ARG A 208 15.00 3.54 -11.81
CA ARG A 208 13.58 3.60 -12.14
C ARG A 208 13.00 2.21 -12.41
N ALA A 209 13.63 1.43 -13.29
CA ALA A 209 13.16 0.09 -13.63
C ALA A 209 13.13 -0.84 -12.40
N ARG A 210 14.15 -0.74 -11.54
CA ARG A 210 14.19 -1.48 -10.27
C ARG A 210 13.03 -1.10 -9.37
N TRP A 211 12.76 0.19 -9.17
CA TRP A 211 11.69 0.65 -8.27
C TRP A 211 10.29 0.34 -8.81
N VAL A 212 10.09 0.35 -10.12
CA VAL A 212 8.87 -0.17 -10.75
C VAL A 212 8.70 -1.66 -10.42
N GLY A 213 9.73 -2.49 -10.66
CA GLY A 213 9.68 -3.92 -10.37
C GLY A 213 9.48 -4.23 -8.88
N MET A 214 10.13 -3.46 -8.00
CA MET A 214 9.92 -3.57 -6.55
C MET A 214 8.50 -3.19 -6.16
N ALA A 215 7.94 -2.09 -6.66
CA ALA A 215 6.57 -1.69 -6.37
C ALA A 215 5.58 -2.77 -6.84
N HIS A 216 5.79 -3.34 -8.02
CA HIS A 216 4.97 -4.43 -8.54
C HIS A 216 4.98 -5.66 -7.59
N ASN A 217 6.16 -6.18 -7.26
CA ASN A 217 6.28 -7.35 -6.36
C ASN A 217 5.70 -7.06 -4.97
N ASN A 218 5.91 -5.86 -4.45
CA ASN A 218 5.38 -5.46 -3.16
C ASN A 218 3.85 -5.29 -3.20
N ASN A 219 3.27 -4.86 -4.32
CA ASN A 219 1.82 -4.80 -4.49
C ASN A 219 1.20 -6.20 -4.42
N GLU A 220 1.79 -7.19 -5.10
CA GLU A 220 1.35 -8.58 -5.01
C GLU A 220 1.47 -9.11 -3.57
N GLN A 221 2.62 -8.91 -2.93
CA GLN A 221 2.87 -9.38 -1.58
C GLN A 221 1.92 -8.74 -0.55
N THR A 222 1.74 -7.42 -0.60
CA THR A 222 0.91 -6.70 0.38
C THR A 222 -0.58 -6.94 0.15
N SER A 223 -1.04 -7.02 -1.11
CA SER A 223 -2.43 -7.34 -1.42
C SER A 223 -2.76 -8.78 -1.03
N GLY A 224 -1.92 -9.76 -1.40
CA GLY A 224 -2.14 -11.15 -1.02
C GLY A 224 -2.07 -11.39 0.49
N TYR A 225 -1.22 -10.65 1.19
CA TYR A 225 -1.21 -10.65 2.66
C TYR A 225 -2.50 -10.07 3.24
N LEU A 226 -2.97 -8.92 2.73
CA LEU A 226 -4.19 -8.29 3.19
C LEU A 226 -5.43 -9.16 2.91
N ASP A 227 -5.50 -9.80 1.74
CA ASP A 227 -6.50 -10.82 1.40
C ASP A 227 -6.54 -11.92 2.46
N SER A 228 -5.39 -12.58 2.67
CA SER A 228 -5.27 -13.71 3.61
C SER A 228 -5.62 -13.31 5.04
N LEU A 229 -5.21 -12.10 5.45
CA LEU A 229 -5.50 -11.54 6.75
C LEU A 229 -7.00 -11.34 6.94
N LEU A 230 -7.66 -10.67 5.98
CA LEU A 230 -9.07 -10.34 6.07
C LEU A 230 -9.93 -11.60 6.04
N GLU A 231 -9.60 -12.57 5.19
CA GLU A 231 -10.27 -13.88 5.20
C GLU A 231 -10.16 -14.58 6.55
N ALA A 232 -8.98 -14.56 7.17
CA ALA A 232 -8.77 -15.25 8.43
C ALA A 232 -9.50 -14.59 9.62
N VAL A 233 -9.63 -13.26 9.64
CA VAL A 233 -10.33 -12.53 10.72
C VAL A 233 -11.83 -12.41 10.50
N ARG A 234 -12.32 -12.52 9.25
CA ARG A 234 -13.70 -12.25 8.86
C ARG A 234 -14.71 -13.05 9.71
N PRO A 235 -14.58 -14.37 9.93
CA PRO A 235 -15.57 -15.13 10.71
C PRO A 235 -15.71 -14.63 12.14
N SER A 236 -14.60 -14.40 12.84
CA SER A 236 -14.62 -13.94 14.24
C SER A 236 -15.14 -12.50 14.35
N LEU A 237 -14.77 -11.64 13.40
CA LEU A 237 -15.30 -10.27 13.35
C LEU A 237 -16.80 -10.28 13.09
N TYR A 238 -17.29 -11.08 12.15
CA TYR A 238 -18.71 -11.15 11.80
C TYR A 238 -19.53 -11.71 12.96
N GLN A 239 -19.02 -12.73 13.65
CA GLN A 239 -19.60 -13.24 14.87
C GLN A 239 -19.69 -12.16 15.97
N PHE A 240 -18.62 -11.40 16.20
CA PHE A 240 -18.62 -10.29 17.16
C PHE A 240 -19.61 -9.18 16.80
N LEU A 241 -19.71 -8.88 15.51
CA LEU A 241 -20.66 -7.90 14.99
C LEU A 241 -22.10 -8.42 14.95
N ASN A 242 -22.30 -9.72 15.17
CA ASN A 242 -23.56 -10.42 14.99
C ASN A 242 -24.19 -10.15 13.60
N ILE A 243 -23.37 -10.35 12.57
CA ILE A 243 -23.77 -10.22 11.17
C ILE A 243 -23.34 -11.47 10.38
N LYS A 244 -23.88 -11.63 9.18
CA LYS A 244 -23.42 -12.60 8.18
C LYS A 244 -23.15 -11.89 6.87
N SER A 245 -22.49 -12.55 5.92
CA SER A 245 -22.30 -11.93 4.60
C SER A 245 -23.64 -11.72 3.92
N VAL A 246 -23.82 -10.55 3.30
CA VAL A 246 -25.04 -10.25 2.54
C VAL A 246 -25.15 -11.15 1.32
N LYS A 247 -24.02 -11.51 0.71
CA LYS A 247 -23.98 -12.46 -0.40
C LYS A 247 -24.50 -13.83 0.03
N GLU A 248 -24.00 -14.35 1.16
CA GLU A 248 -24.47 -15.62 1.74
C GLU A 248 -25.98 -15.56 2.05
N ALA A 249 -26.44 -14.47 2.66
CA ALA A 249 -27.86 -14.27 2.97
C ALA A 249 -28.76 -14.32 1.71
N ILE A 250 -28.30 -13.75 0.59
CA ILE A 250 -29.01 -13.76 -0.69
C ILE A 250 -28.97 -15.16 -1.33
N GLU A 251 -27.84 -15.85 -1.29
CA GLU A 251 -27.69 -17.20 -1.84
C GLU A 251 -28.57 -18.21 -1.08
N GLU A 252 -28.57 -18.16 0.26
CA GLU A 252 -29.48 -18.97 1.09
C GLU A 252 -30.95 -18.74 0.76
N ALA A 253 -31.34 -17.49 0.50
CA ALA A 253 -32.72 -17.13 0.17
C ALA A 253 -33.14 -17.62 -1.22
N LYS A 254 -32.20 -17.68 -2.17
CA LYS A 254 -32.44 -18.23 -3.52
C LYS A 254 -32.58 -19.74 -3.49
N ASN A 255 -31.69 -20.43 -2.80
CA ASN A 255 -31.71 -21.90 -2.69
C ASN A 255 -32.95 -22.43 -1.96
N LYS A 256 -33.60 -21.62 -1.12
CA LYS A 256 -34.88 -21.97 -0.46
C LYS A 256 -36.12 -21.76 -1.33
N ARG A 257 -35.98 -21.15 -2.52
CA ARG A 257 -37.07 -20.90 -3.47
C ARG A 257 -37.06 -21.89 -4.65
N GLU A 258 -36.01 -22.70 -4.78
CA GLU A 258 -35.90 -23.84 -5.71
C GLU A 258 -36.36 -25.13 -5.02
#